data_AF-A0A5D2BMX3-F1
#
_entry.id   AF-A0A5D2BMX3-F1
#
_cell.length_a   1.000
_cell.length_b   1.000
_cell.length_c   1.000
_cell.angle_alpha   90.00
_cell.angle_beta   90.00
_cell.angle_gamma   90.00
#
_symmetry.space_group_name_H-M   'P 1'
#
loop_
_entity.id
_entity.type
_entity.pdbx_description
1 polymer ?
#
loop_
_entity_poly.entity_id
_entity_poly.type
_entity_poly.pdbx_seq_one_letter_code
_entity_poly.pdbx_strand_id
1 'polypeptide(L)' 'MDGFKYVVVTDKSIRLLVKNQYISNVKSGSTRTEIKHWVELFFGVKVIVMNSH' A
#
# COMPACT_ATOMS: atom_id res chain seq x y z
N MET A 1 12.46 1.64 -8.89
CA MET A 1 12.11 1.59 -7.45
C MET A 1 11.68 3.00 -7.06
N ASP A 2 10.56 3.49 -7.63
CA ASP A 2 10.20 4.93 -7.58
C ASP A 2 8.71 5.17 -7.26
N GLY A 3 8.00 4.09 -6.91
CA GLY A 3 6.54 4.09 -6.76
C GLY A 3 6.07 4.36 -5.34
N PHE A 4 6.88 4.08 -4.31
CA PHE A 4 6.52 4.23 -2.90
C PHE A 4 7.21 5.45 -2.32
N LYS A 5 6.42 6.44 -1.86
CA LYS A 5 6.97 7.68 -1.30
C LYS A 5 7.28 7.50 0.18
N TYR A 6 6.26 7.23 1.02
CA TYR A 6 6.39 6.98 2.47
C TYR A 6 5.17 6.22 3.02
N VAL A 7 5.35 5.52 4.14
CA VAL A 7 4.24 4.96 4.95
C VAL A 7 3.55 6.09 5.70
N VAL A 8 2.22 6.14 5.66
CA VAL A 8 1.46 7.18 6.36
C VAL A 8 1.24 6.75 7.80
N VAL A 9 1.83 7.48 8.76
CA VAL A 9 1.66 7.22 10.21
C VAL A 9 0.69 8.23 10.80
N THR A 10 -0.53 7.79 11.07
CA THR A 10 -1.64 8.56 11.65
C THR A 10 -2.42 7.65 12.60
N ASP A 11 -3.24 8.19 13.50
CA ASP A 11 -4.12 7.37 14.37
C ASP A 11 -4.97 6.38 13.55
N LYS A 12 -5.48 6.85 12.40
CA LYS A 12 -6.23 6.01 11.45
C LYS A 12 -5.39 4.84 10.92
N SER A 13 -4.15 5.08 10.49
CA SER A 13 -3.32 4.00 9.94
C SER A 13 -2.86 3.01 11.01
N ILE A 14 -2.64 3.45 12.26
CA ILE A 14 -2.37 2.57 13.39
C ILE A 14 -3.58 1.67 13.68
N ARG A 15 -4.80 2.22 13.72
CA ARG A 15 -6.03 1.43 13.88
C ARG A 15 -6.25 0.41 12.77
N LEU A 16 -5.90 0.78 11.53
CA LEU A 16 -6.01 -0.11 10.37
C LEU A 16 -4.92 -1.18 10.35
N LEU A 17 -3.72 -0.88 10.83
CA LEU A 17 -2.63 -1.82 10.96
C LEU A 17 -3.02 -3.01 11.85
N VAL A 18 -3.70 -2.76 12.97
CA VAL A 18 -4.23 -3.82 13.85
C VAL A 18 -5.25 -4.72 13.13
N LYS A 19 -5.86 -4.24 12.03
CA LYS A 19 -6.78 -5.00 11.16
C LYS A 19 -6.10 -5.56 9.90
N ASN A 20 -4.76 -5.59 9.85
CA ASN A 20 -3.97 -5.99 8.67
C ASN A 20 -4.25 -5.15 7.41
N GLN A 21 -4.65 -3.88 7.58
CA GLN A 21 -4.80 -2.92 6.49
C GLN A 21 -3.68 -1.88 6.56
N TYR A 22 -3.09 -1.58 5.40
CA TYR A 22 -1.92 -0.71 5.30
C TYR A 22 -2.25 0.48 4.39
N ILE A 23 -1.76 1.66 4.78
CA ILE A 23 -1.91 2.90 4.01
C ILE A 23 -0.53 3.37 3.58
N SER A 24 -0.38 3.62 2.28
CA SER A 24 0.86 4.12 1.69
C SER A 24 0.60 5.20 0.67
N ASN A 25 1.53 6.15 0.57
CA ASN A 25 1.53 7.12 -0.50
C ASN A 25 2.34 6.58 -1.68
N VAL A 26 1.70 6.55 -2.84
CA VAL A 26 2.29 6.08 -4.09
C VAL A 26 2.45 7.22 -5.09
N LYS A 27 3.34 7.08 -6.07
CA LYS A 27 3.54 8.08 -7.12
C LYS A 27 2.28 8.25 -7.97
N SER A 28 1.83 9.50 -8.14
CA SER A 28 0.71 9.83 -9.02
C SER A 28 0.99 9.35 -10.46
N GLY A 29 0.03 8.61 -11.03
CA GLY A 29 0.15 7.96 -12.34
C GLY A 29 0.47 6.46 -12.30
N SER A 30 0.79 5.90 -11.12
CA SER A 30 0.92 4.45 -10.97
C SER A 30 -0.45 3.77 -10.97
N THR A 31 -0.59 2.66 -11.68
CA THR A 31 -1.85 1.91 -11.71
C THR A 31 -2.00 1.01 -10.48
N ARG A 32 -3.25 0.65 -10.14
CA ARG A 32 -3.54 -0.26 -9.02
C ARG A 32 -2.88 -1.63 -9.22
N THR A 33 -2.83 -2.14 -10.45
CA THR A 33 -2.24 -3.45 -10.73
C THR A 33 -0.73 -3.45 -10.53
N GLU A 34 -0.03 -2.39 -10.97
CA GLU A 34 1.41 -2.25 -10.77
C GLU A 34 1.78 -2.18 -9.29
N ILE A 35 1.06 -1.38 -8.51
CA ILE A 35 1.30 -1.25 -7.07
C ILE A 35 1.02 -2.58 -6.36
N LYS A 36 -0.10 -3.24 -6.70
CA LYS A 36 -0.44 -4.55 -6.15
C LYS A 36 0.67 -5.55 -6.40
N HIS A 37 1.08 -5.69 -7.66
CA HIS A 37 2.12 -6.65 -8.06
C HIS A 37 3.45 -6.37 -7.34
N TRP A 38 3.83 -5.10 -7.23
CA TRP A 38 5.04 -4.71 -6.52
C TRP A 38 4.97 -5.05 -5.02
N VAL A 39 3.85 -4.77 -4.35
CA VAL A 39 3.65 -5.09 -2.92
C VAL A 39 3.72 -6.60 -2.70
N GLU A 40 3.07 -7.39 -3.56
CA GLU A 40 3.09 -8.85 -3.47
C GLU A 40 4.51 -9.41 -3.64
N LEU A 41 5.27 -8.90 -4.60
CA LEU A 41 6.66 -9.33 -4.85
C LEU A 41 7.63 -8.90 -3.75
N PHE A 42 7.56 -7.64 -3.30
CA PHE A 42 8.53 -7.08 -2.35
C PHE A 42 8.35 -7.65 -0.95
N PHE A 43 7.10 -7.78 -0.48
CA PHE A 43 6.80 -8.26 0.86
C PHE A 43 6.51 -9.77 0.91
N GLY A 44 6.42 -10.45 -0.25
CA GLY A 44 6.09 -11.88 -0.31
C GLY A 44 4.68 -12.20 0.20
N VAL A 45 3.73 -11.27 0.03
CA VAL A 45 2.35 -11.39 0.51
C VAL A 45 1.36 -11.49 -0.65
N LYS A 46 0.11 -11.87 -0.36
CA LYS A 46 -0.99 -11.80 -1.32
C LYS A 46 -1.94 -10.66 -0.95
N VAL A 47 -2.14 -9.71 -1.85
CA VAL A 47 -3.05 -8.58 -1.63
C VAL A 47 -4.46 -8.98 -2.09
N ILE A 48 -5.37 -9.09 -1.13
CA ILE A 48 -6.76 -9.51 -1.39
C ILE A 48 -7.59 -8.32 -1.92
N VAL A 49 -7.48 -7.17 -1.27
CA VAL A 49 -8.23 -5.96 -1.59
C VAL A 49 -7.26 -4.78 -1.62
N MET A 50 -7.39 -3.92 -2.61
CA MET A 50 -6.64 -2.67 -2.68
C MET A 50 -7.54 -1.53 -3.11
N ASN A 51 -7.50 -0.44 -2.35
CA ASN A 51 -8.26 0.77 -2.59
C ASN A 51 -7.29 1.94 -2.77
N SER A 52 -7.65 2.90 -3.64
CA SER A 52 -6.93 4.15 -3.83
C SER A 52 -7.93 5.29 -3.93
N HIS A 53 -7.58 6.42 -3.34
CA HIS A 53 -8.26 7.70 -3.54
C HIS A 53 -7.64 8.43 -4.73
#